data_AF-A0A381NLL8-F1
#
_entry.id   AF-A0A381NLL8-F1
#
_cell.length_a   1.000
_cell.length_b   1.000
_cell.length_c   1.000
_cell.angle_alpha   90.00
_cell.angle_beta   90.00
_cell.angle_gamma   90.00
#
_symmetry.space_group_name_H-M   'P 1'
#
loop_
_entity.id
_entity.type
_entity.pdbx_description
1 polymer ?
#
loop_
_entity_poly.entity_id
_entity_poly.type
_entity_poly.pdbx_seq_one_letter_code
_entity_poly.pdbx_strand_id
1 'polypeptide(L)' 'MSAAHTIIDVNLHEETGKTSAEHLASRATKKDCQFIRVIDGMDACLTREEEVDYILSKNCETITWNWLGLPSCKE' A
#
# COMPACT_ATOMS: atom_id res chain seq x y z
N MET A 1 18.73 -13.08 10.44
CA MET A 1 17.91 -11.99 9.87
C MET A 1 18.85 -10.87 9.51
N SER A 2 19.02 -10.61 8.22
CA SER A 2 20.12 -9.78 7.71
C SER A 2 19.72 -8.29 7.77
N ALA A 3 20.49 -7.46 8.48
CA ALA A 3 20.26 -6.01 8.59
C ALA A 3 20.19 -5.30 7.23
N ALA A 4 20.76 -5.89 6.18
CA ALA A 4 20.66 -5.41 4.81
C ALA A 4 19.22 -5.41 4.27
N HIS A 5 18.39 -6.38 4.65
CA HIS A 5 16.98 -6.41 4.23
C HIS A 5 16.21 -5.23 4.85
N THR A 6 16.50 -4.91 6.12
CA THR A 6 15.83 -3.82 6.84
C THR A 6 16.12 -2.45 6.22
N ILE A 7 17.37 -2.20 5.79
CA ILE A 7 17.73 -0.91 5.15
C ILE A 7 17.10 -0.80 3.76
N ILE A 8 17.10 -1.89 2.99
CA ILE A 8 16.44 -1.96 1.67
C ILE A 8 14.93 -1.77 1.83
N ASP A 9 14.33 -2.39 2.84
CA ASP A 9 12.90 -2.26 3.16
C ASP A 9 12.53 -0.83 3.53
N VAL A 10 13.37 -0.13 4.32
CA VAL A 10 13.14 1.27 4.68
C VAL A 10 13.17 2.18 3.45
N ASN A 11 14.19 2.05 2.59
CA ASN A 11 14.31 2.91 1.42
C ASN A 11 13.19 2.68 0.39
N LEU A 12 12.81 1.42 0.13
CA LEU A 12 11.67 1.09 -0.74
C LEU A 12 10.34 1.54 -0.14
N HIS A 13 10.18 1.46 1.18
CA HIS A 13 9.00 1.96 1.87
C HIS A 13 8.89 3.48 1.79
N GLU A 14 10.00 4.22 1.89
CA GLU A 14 9.99 5.68 1.71
C GLU A 14 9.64 6.11 0.28
N GLU A 15 10.07 5.36 -0.74
CA GLU A 15 9.75 5.68 -2.15
C GLU A 15 8.36 5.22 -2.60
N THR A 16 7.86 4.10 -2.08
CA THR A 16 6.65 3.43 -2.61
C THR A 16 5.57 3.14 -1.57
N GLY A 17 5.85 3.36 -0.28
CA GLY A 17 5.01 2.91 0.82
C GLY A 17 5.02 1.40 1.05
N LYS A 18 5.89 0.63 0.35
CA LYS A 18 5.94 -0.84 0.37
C LYS A 18 7.31 -1.39 0.73
N THR A 19 7.33 -2.43 1.53
CA THR A 19 8.48 -3.28 1.86
C THR A 19 8.84 -4.20 0.70
N SER A 20 10.05 -4.77 0.71
CA SER A 20 10.48 -5.73 -0.31
C SER A 20 9.59 -6.99 -0.35
N ALA A 21 9.06 -7.41 0.81
CA ALA A 21 8.12 -8.52 0.91
C ALA A 21 6.81 -8.23 0.17
N GLU A 22 6.27 -7.01 0.29
CA GLU A 22 5.08 -6.57 -0.43
C GLU A 22 5.32 -6.47 -1.94
N HIS A 23 6.49 -6.01 -2.37
CA HIS A 23 6.90 -6.02 -3.78
C HIS A 23 7.01 -7.43 -4.35
N LEU A 24 7.51 -8.38 -3.58
CA LEU A 24 7.57 -9.80 -3.97
C LEU A 24 6.17 -10.41 -4.01
N ALA A 25 5.33 -10.15 -2.99
CA ALA A 25 3.96 -10.63 -2.93
C ALA A 25 3.12 -10.09 -4.09
N SER A 26 3.30 -8.82 -4.43
CA SER A 26 2.60 -8.19 -5.56
C SER A 26 2.94 -8.87 -6.89
N ARG A 27 4.23 -9.16 -7.11
CA ARG A 27 4.69 -9.89 -8.30
C ARG A 27 4.17 -11.33 -8.35
N ALA A 28 4.15 -12.03 -7.22
CA ALA A 28 3.70 -13.42 -7.16
C ALA A 28 2.19 -13.56 -7.38
N THR A 29 1.40 -12.66 -6.78
CA THR A 29 -0.07 -12.70 -6.84
C THR A 29 -0.65 -11.98 -8.05
N LYS A 30 0.15 -11.16 -8.75
CA LYS A 30 -0.30 -10.22 -9.79
C LYS A 30 -1.37 -9.23 -9.29
N LYS A 31 -1.40 -9.00 -7.98
CA LYS A 31 -2.21 -7.98 -7.30
C LYS A 31 -1.28 -6.92 -6.71
N ASP A 32 -1.83 -5.77 -6.36
CA ASP A 32 -1.10 -4.76 -5.64
C ASP A 32 -1.17 -5.04 -4.13
N CYS A 33 -0.07 -5.50 -3.55
CA CYS A 33 0.02 -5.81 -2.13
C CYS A 33 0.59 -4.65 -1.32
N GLN A 34 -0.16 -4.24 -0.31
CA GLN A 34 0.23 -3.26 0.69
C GLN A 34 -0.47 -3.65 2.01
N PHE A 35 0.27 -4.29 2.90
CA PHE A 35 -0.21 -4.90 4.13
C PHE A 35 -0.85 -3.89 5.09
N ILE A 36 -0.42 -2.63 5.04
CA ILE A 36 -1.00 -1.57 5.89
C ILE A 36 -2.49 -1.31 5.61
N ARG A 37 -3.01 -1.73 4.44
CA ARG A 37 -4.43 -1.60 4.05
C ARG A 37 -5.38 -2.36 4.97
N VAL A 38 -4.90 -3.39 5.69
CA VAL A 38 -5.72 -4.13 6.65
C VAL A 38 -6.21 -3.27 7.82
N ILE A 39 -5.53 -2.15 8.09
CA ILE A 39 -5.96 -1.16 9.10
C ILE A 39 -7.26 -0.47 8.66
N ASP A 40 -7.45 -0.31 7.36
CA ASP A 40 -8.66 0.26 6.76
C ASP A 40 -9.71 -0.82 6.43
N GLY A 41 -9.54 -2.05 6.93
CA GLY A 41 -10.46 -3.16 6.74
C GLY A 41 -10.44 -3.76 5.33
N MET A 42 -9.44 -3.41 4.52
CA MET A 42 -9.28 -3.91 3.15
C MET A 42 -8.36 -5.11 3.10
N ASP A 43 -8.49 -5.92 2.05
CA ASP A 43 -7.52 -6.97 1.77
C ASP A 43 -6.13 -6.39 1.54
N ALA A 44 -5.12 -7.11 2.05
CA ALA A 44 -3.72 -6.73 1.94
C ALA A 44 -3.24 -6.67 0.49
N CYS A 45 -3.88 -7.42 -0.43
CA CYS A 45 -3.55 -7.47 -1.85
C CYS A 45 -4.81 -7.22 -2.68
N LEU A 46 -4.85 -6.10 -3.39
CA LEU A 46 -6.00 -5.67 -4.19
C LEU A 46 -5.68 -5.79 -5.68
N THR A 47 -6.67 -6.19 -6.47
CA THR A 47 -6.66 -5.96 -7.92
C THR A 47 -6.81 -4.46 -8.20
N ARG A 48 -6.57 -4.07 -9.44
CA ARG A 48 -6.76 -2.68 -9.87
C ARG A 48 -8.20 -2.20 -9.67
N GLU A 49 -9.19 -3.08 -9.87
CA GLU A 49 -10.61 -2.76 -9.67
C GLU A 49 -10.89 -2.55 -8.18
N GLU A 50 -10.45 -3.47 -7.33
CA GLU A 50 -10.58 -3.37 -5.87
C GLU A 50 -9.86 -2.13 -5.29
N GLU A 51 -8.73 -1.74 -5.88
CA GLU A 51 -7.98 -0.53 -5.49
C GLU A 51 -8.72 0.76 -5.87
N VAL A 52 -9.34 0.81 -7.05
CA VAL A 52 -10.17 1.95 -7.47
C VAL A 52 -11.40 2.06 -6.57
N ASP A 53 -12.08 0.95 -6.30
CA ASP A 53 -13.23 0.92 -5.40
C ASP A 53 -12.86 1.37 -3.98
N TYR A 54 -11.69 0.96 -3.50
CA TYR A 54 -11.15 1.40 -2.21
C TYR A 54 -10.91 2.91 -2.15
N ILE A 55 -10.34 3.51 -3.20
CA ILE A 55 -10.11 4.95 -3.25
C ILE A 55 -11.45 5.70 -3.29
N LEU A 56 -12.39 5.22 -4.10
CA LEU A 56 -13.72 5.83 -4.24
C LEU A 56 -14.56 5.68 -2.96
N SER A 57 -14.39 4.59 -2.19
CA SER A 57 -15.12 4.37 -0.94
C SER A 57 -14.81 5.39 0.15
N LYS A 58 -13.70 6.14 0.02
CA LYS A 58 -13.38 7.26 0.92
C LYS A 58 -14.32 8.45 0.77
N ASN A 59 -15.02 8.55 -0.37
CA ASN A 59 -16.02 9.58 -0.66
C ASN A 59 -15.51 11.02 -0.41
N CYS A 60 -14.28 11.29 -0.86
CA CYS A 60 -13.62 12.59 -0.71
C CYS A 60 -13.78 13.44 -1.98
N GLU A 61 -13.86 14.77 -1.85
CA GLU A 61 -13.79 15.69 -2.99
C GLU A 61 -12.41 15.65 -3.64
N THR A 62 -11.35 15.55 -2.84
CA THR A 62 -9.97 15.35 -3.30
C THR A 62 -9.31 14.26 -2.47
N ILE A 63 -8.74 13.26 -3.15
CA ILE A 63 -7.96 12.19 -2.54
C ILE A 63 -6.50 12.64 -2.38
N THR A 64 -5.92 12.35 -1.23
CA THR A 64 -4.48 12.41 -0.96
C THR A 64 -4.01 11.11 -0.31
N TRP A 65 -2.72 10.84 -0.30
CA TRP A 65 -2.15 9.73 0.44
C TRP A 65 -1.57 10.24 1.75
N ASN A 66 -1.91 9.58 2.86
CA ASN A 66 -1.30 9.88 4.15
C ASN A 66 0.12 9.31 4.22
N TRP A 67 0.83 9.58 5.31
CA TRP A 67 2.22 9.13 5.50
C TRP A 67 2.38 7.60 5.52
N LEU A 68 1.30 6.83 5.71
CA LEU A 68 1.27 5.37 5.63
C LEU A 68 1.04 4.86 4.19
N GLY A 69 0.88 5.76 3.22
CA GLY A 69 0.54 5.42 1.85
C GLY A 69 -0.90 4.94 1.68
N LEU A 70 -1.82 5.30 2.60
CA LEU A 70 -3.24 5.01 2.49
C LEU A 70 -4.01 6.21 1.90
N PRO A 71 -5.01 5.99 1.03
CA PRO A 71 -5.86 7.05 0.53
C PRO A 71 -6.67 7.67 1.69
N SER A 72 -6.70 9.00 1.71
CA SER A 72 -7.35 9.83 2.71
C SER A 72 -7.93 11.07 2.04
N CYS A 73 -8.91 11.71 2.68
CA CYS A 73 -9.42 12.99 2.19
C CYS A 73 -8.37 14.07 2.46
N LYS A 74 -8.13 14.91 1.45
CA LYS A 74 -7.34 16.13 1.64
C LYS A 74 -8.11 17.07 2.58
N GLU A 75 -7.47 17.49 3.66
CA GLU A 75 -7.99 18.53 4.57
C GLU A 75 -8.15 19.88 3.87
#